data_AF-A0A969KMJ5-F1
#
_entry.id   AF-A0A969KMJ5-F1
#
_cell.length_a   1.000
_cell.length_b   1.000
_cell.length_c   1.000
_cell.angle_alpha   90.00
_cell.angle_beta   90.00
_cell.angle_gamma   90.00
#
_symmetry.space_group_name_H-M   'P 1'
#
loop_
_entity.id
_entity.type
_entity.pdbx_description
1 polymer ?
#
loop_
_entity_poly.entity_id
_entity_poly.type
_entity_poly.pdbx_seq_one_letter_code
_entity_poly.pdbx_strand_id
1 'polypeptide(L)'
;MTSFFIWYFILTILGWLTFPLTYFLFPTLTDKGYTLARTAGLLIWGYAFWLLASFGIAQNDIGGILLALAILIGLSIWSLITNYQLLITFIKIQ
;
A
#
# COMPACT_ATOMS: atom_id res chain seq x y z
N MET A 1 -5.52 -8.52 24.57
CA MET A 1 -6.47 -7.47 24.13
C MET A 1 -5.79 -6.32 23.38
N THR A 2 -4.54 -5.97 23.67
CA THR A 2 -3.78 -4.90 22.96
C THR A 2 -3.43 -5.23 21.51
N SER A 3 -3.30 -6.51 21.16
CA SER A 3 -2.90 -6.96 19.82
C SER A 3 -3.85 -6.51 18.70
N PHE A 4 -5.15 -6.40 19.00
CA PHE A 4 -6.14 -5.91 18.03
C PHE A 4 -5.88 -4.46 17.64
N PHE A 5 -5.54 -3.61 18.61
CA PHE A 5 -5.21 -2.21 18.36
C PHE A 5 -3.94 -2.08 17.52
N ILE A 6 -2.92 -2.89 17.82
CA ILE A 6 -1.67 -2.91 17.05
C ILE A 6 -1.94 -3.32 15.61
N TRP A 7 -2.71 -4.39 15.40
CA TRP A 7 -3.07 -4.86 14.06
C TRP A 7 -3.85 -3.80 13.28
N TYR A 8 -4.88 -3.21 13.89
CA TYR A 8 -5.69 -2.17 13.25
C TYR A 8 -4.86 -0.92 12.92
N PHE A 9 -3.94 -0.55 13.80
CA PHE A 9 -3.01 0.55 13.57
C PHE A 9 -2.08 0.28 12.38
N ILE A 10 -1.50 -0.92 12.30
CA ILE A 10 -0.67 -1.35 11.16
C ILE A 10 -1.49 -1.30 9.86
N LEU A 11 -2.72 -1.81 9.85
CA LEU A 11 -3.59 -1.73 8.67
C LEU A 11 -3.91 -0.30 8.25
N THR A 12 -4.04 0.61 9.21
CA THR A 12 -4.31 2.02 8.93
C THR A 12 -3.09 2.66 8.26
N ILE A 13 -1.88 2.40 8.79
CA ILE A 13 -0.63 2.84 8.17
C ILE A 13 -0.47 2.25 6.77
N LEU A 14 -0.74 0.96 6.60
CA LEU A 14 -0.66 0.27 5.32
C LEU A 14 -1.63 0.87 4.29
N GLY A 15 -2.86 1.21 4.73
CA GLY A 15 -3.84 1.89 3.89
C GLY A 15 -3.36 3.27 3.45
N TRP A 16 -2.76 4.05 4.34
CA TRP A 16 -2.16 5.34 3.99
C TRP A 16 -0.99 5.19 3.02
N LEU A 17 -0.12 4.21 3.25
CA LEU A 17 0.99 3.90 2.33
C LEU A 17 0.50 3.49 0.95
N THR A 18 -0.64 2.81 0.85
CA THR A 18 -1.15 2.31 -0.44
C THR A 18 -2.10 3.30 -1.12
N PHE A 19 -2.57 4.32 -0.40
CA PHE A 19 -3.53 5.30 -0.93
C PHE A 19 -3.05 6.01 -2.21
N PRO A 20 -1.79 6.48 -2.33
CA PRO A 20 -1.31 7.06 -3.58
C PRO A 20 -1.46 6.07 -4.74
N LEU A 21 -1.16 4.79 -4.51
CA LEU A 21 -1.30 3.75 -5.52
C LEU A 21 -2.76 3.56 -5.94
N THR A 22 -3.68 3.43 -4.97
CA THR A 22 -5.10 3.21 -5.27
C THR A 22 -5.79 4.42 -5.87
N TYR A 23 -5.31 5.63 -5.56
CA TYR A 23 -5.78 6.89 -6.15
C TYR A 23 -5.63 6.90 -7.67
N PHE A 24 -4.49 6.40 -8.18
CA PHE A 24 -4.24 6.36 -9.63
C PHE A 24 -4.78 5.09 -10.30
N LEU A 25 -4.91 3.98 -9.56
CA LEU A 25 -5.50 2.74 -10.10
C LEU A 25 -7.03 2.82 -10.20
N PHE A 26 -7.69 3.57 -9.32
CA PHE A 26 -9.15 3.72 -9.28
C PHE A 26 -9.60 5.18 -9.41
N PRO A 27 -9.22 5.89 -10.51
CA PRO A 27 -9.52 7.31 -10.67
C PRO A 27 -11.02 7.60 -10.87
N THR A 28 -11.78 6.58 -11.25
CA THR A 28 -13.23 6.66 -11.54
C THR A 28 -14.12 6.49 -10.32
N LEU A 29 -13.58 6.06 -9.17
CA LEU A 29 -14.33 5.93 -7.93
C LEU A 29 -14.50 7.29 -7.25
N THR A 30 -15.67 7.55 -6.67
CA THR A 30 -15.99 8.79 -5.93
C THR A 30 -14.97 9.07 -4.82
N ASP A 31 -14.55 8.04 -4.09
CA ASP A 31 -13.57 8.13 -2.99
C ASP A 31 -12.12 7.93 -3.45
N LYS A 32 -11.88 7.87 -4.77
CA LYS A 32 -10.56 7.66 -5.38
C LYS A 32 -9.78 6.50 -4.77
N GLY A 33 -10.48 5.40 -4.49
CA GLY A 33 -9.88 4.18 -3.95
C GLY A 33 -9.44 4.25 -2.47
N TYR A 34 -9.86 5.26 -1.69
CA TYR A 34 -9.54 5.35 -0.26
C TYR A 34 -10.06 4.16 0.56
N THR A 35 -11.31 3.76 0.31
CA THR A 35 -11.97 2.62 0.99
C THR A 35 -11.26 1.30 0.68
N LEU A 36 -10.72 1.16 -0.52
CA LEU A 36 -9.97 -0.03 -0.97
C LEU A 36 -8.50 0.00 -0.56
N ALA A 37 -7.95 1.13 -0.13
CA ALA A 37 -6.52 1.29 0.12
C ALA A 37 -5.96 0.30 1.15
N ARG A 38 -6.70 0.03 2.24
CA ARG A 38 -6.27 -0.95 3.27
C ARG A 38 -6.23 -2.38 2.70
N THR A 39 -7.27 -2.77 1.98
CA THR A 39 -7.40 -4.11 1.39
C THR A 39 -6.41 -4.32 0.25
N ALA A 40 -6.24 -3.31 -0.62
CA ALA A 40 -5.25 -3.31 -1.69
C ALA A 40 -3.84 -3.38 -1.12
N GLY A 41 -3.54 -2.64 -0.04
CA GLY A 41 -2.25 -2.70 0.63
C GLY A 41 -1.93 -4.08 1.15
N LEU A 42 -2.89 -4.74 1.81
CA LEU A 42 -2.73 -6.11 2.28
C LEU A 42 -2.51 -7.09 1.14
N LEU A 43 -3.30 -6.95 0.06
CA LEU A 43 -3.22 -7.83 -1.09
C LEU A 43 -1.89 -7.67 -1.82
N ILE A 44 -1.46 -6.44 -2.12
CA ILE A 44 -0.20 -6.16 -2.81
C ILE A 44 0.99 -6.59 -1.94
N TRP A 45 0.98 -6.25 -0.66
CA TRP A 45 2.07 -6.60 0.25
C TRP A 45 2.21 -8.11 0.42
N GLY A 46 1.11 -8.79 0.75
CA GLY A 46 1.10 -10.24 0.97
C GLY A 46 1.37 -11.02 -0.31
N TYR A 47 0.81 -10.60 -1.45
CA TYR A 47 1.04 -11.25 -2.73
C TYR A 47 2.48 -11.05 -3.22
N ALA A 48 3.04 -9.85 -3.09
CA ALA A 48 4.45 -9.60 -3.42
C ALA A 48 5.38 -10.47 -2.58
N PHE A 49 5.14 -10.54 -1.27
CA PHE A 49 5.89 -11.44 -0.38
C PHE A 49 5.80 -12.90 -0.82
N TRP A 50 4.58 -13.40 -1.05
CA TRP A 50 4.36 -14.77 -1.46
C TRP A 50 5.04 -15.10 -2.80
N LEU A 51 5.02 -14.17 -3.75
CA LEU A 51 5.63 -14.31 -5.05
C LEU A 51 7.17 -14.32 -4.95
N LEU A 52 7.76 -13.43 -4.15
CA LEU A 52 9.20 -13.41 -3.88
C LEU A 52 9.68 -14.69 -3.20
N ALA A 53 8.89 -15.21 -2.25
CA ALA A 53 9.18 -16.47 -1.58
C ALA A 53 9.05 -17.66 -2.53
N SER A 54 8.04 -17.65 -3.42
CA SER A 54 7.84 -18.70 -4.43
C SER A 54 8.97 -18.77 -5.45
N PHE A 55 9.57 -17.62 -5.81
CA PHE A 55 10.74 -17.58 -6.68
C PHE A 55 12.08 -17.85 -5.96
N GLY A 56 12.06 -18.06 -4.65
CA GLY A 56 13.27 -18.25 -3.85
C GLY A 56 14.14 -16.99 -3.68
N ILE A 57 13.59 -15.82 -4.03
CA ILE A 57 14.26 -14.52 -3.89
C ILE A 57 14.24 -14.07 -2.42
N ALA A 58 13.13 -14.30 -1.73
CA ALA A 58 12.95 -14.03 -0.32
C ALA A 58 12.79 -15.34 0.45
N GLN A 59 13.29 -15.38 1.68
CA GLN A 59 12.96 -16.47 2.59
C GLN A 59 11.61 -16.18 3.24
N ASN A 60 10.95 -17.21 3.78
CA ASN A 60 9.75 -17.05 4.59
C ASN A 60 10.13 -16.60 6.01
N ASP A 61 10.76 -15.44 6.09
CA ASP A 61 11.30 -14.84 7.29
C ASP A 61 10.88 -13.36 7.38
N ILE A 62 11.30 -12.71 8.47
CA ILE A 62 11.02 -11.29 8.69
C ILE A 62 11.66 -10.44 7.57
N GLY A 63 12.84 -10.82 7.07
CA GLY A 63 13.52 -10.14 5.98
C GLY A 63 12.69 -10.11 4.70
N GLY A 64 12.12 -11.26 4.30
CA GLY A 64 11.28 -11.35 3.11
C GLY A 64 10.02 -10.47 3.20
N ILE A 65 9.36 -10.44 4.36
CA ILE A 65 8.16 -9.62 4.56
C ILE A 65 8.49 -8.12 4.52
N LEU A 66 9.63 -7.71 5.07
CA LEU A 66 10.12 -6.33 5.01
C LEU A 66 10.55 -5.92 3.60
N LEU A 67 11.14 -6.84 2.83
CA LEU A 67 11.50 -6.60 1.44
C LEU A 67 10.25 -6.36 0.57
N ALA A 68 9.21 -7.16 0.76
CA ALA A 68 7.92 -6.93 0.09
C ALA A 68 7.28 -5.59 0.49
N LEU A 69 7.41 -5.19 1.76
CA LEU A 69 6.94 -3.90 2.24
C LEU A 69 7.71 -2.74 1.59
N ALA A 70 9.04 -2.88 1.47
CA ALA A 70 9.90 -1.90 0.83
C ALA A 70 9.53 -1.71 -0.66
N ILE A 71 9.20 -2.80 -1.37
CA ILE A 71 8.71 -2.72 -2.76
C ILE A 71 7.39 -1.97 -2.82
N LEU A 72 6.42 -2.27 -1.93
CA LEU A 72 5.15 -1.56 -1.88
C LEU A 72 5.35 -0.06 -1.64
N ILE A 73 6.22 0.31 -0.70
CA ILE A 73 6.57 1.71 -0.44
C ILE A 73 7.20 2.34 -1.68
N GLY A 74 8.13 1.65 -2.34
CA GLY A 74 8.78 2.13 -3.57
C GLY A 74 7.77 2.40 -4.70
N LEU A 75 6.83 1.49 -4.91
CA LEU A 75 5.75 1.65 -5.90
C LEU A 75 4.83 2.82 -5.54
N SER A 76 4.50 2.98 -4.26
CA SER A 76 3.68 4.10 -3.78
C SER A 76 4.37 5.45 -3.97
N ILE A 77 5.65 5.55 -3.62
CA ILE A 77 6.46 6.76 -3.82
C ILE A 77 6.60 7.07 -5.30
N TRP A 78 6.89 6.09 -6.15
CA TRP A 78 6.93 6.27 -7.60
C TRP A 78 5.60 6.87 -8.07
N SER A 79 4.48 6.22 -7.72
CA SER A 79 3.15 6.69 -8.11
C SER A 79 2.88 8.13 -7.68
N LEU A 80 3.37 8.52 -6.50
CA LEU A 80 3.34 9.89 -6.01
C LEU A 80 4.17 10.82 -6.91
N ILE A 81 5.43 10.51 -7.18
CA ILE A 81 6.34 11.37 -7.97
C ILE A 81 5.84 11.57 -9.41
N THR A 82 5.27 10.55 -10.05
CA THR A 82 4.79 10.67 -11.44
C THR A 82 3.59 11.61 -11.56
N ASN A 83 2.70 11.65 -10.56
CA ASN A 83 1.40 12.31 -10.68
C ASN A 83 1.01 13.17 -9.46
N TYR A 84 1.99 13.62 -8.66
CA TYR A 84 1.75 14.32 -7.38
C TYR A 84 0.82 15.53 -7.49
N GLN A 85 0.86 16.23 -8.63
CA GLN A 85 0.05 17.42 -8.86
C GLN A 85 -1.46 17.14 -8.81
N LEU A 86 -1.90 15.97 -9.29
CA LEU A 86 -3.31 15.56 -9.27
C LEU A 86 -3.78 15.18 -7.86
N LEU A 87 -2.89 14.66 -7.03
CA LEU A 87 -3.20 14.23 -5.66
C LEU A 87 -3.26 15.44 -4.71
N ILE A 88 -2.30 16.36 -4.82
CA ILE A 88 -2.30 17.63 -4.05
C ILE A 88 -3.51 18.49 -4.41
N THR A 89 -3.87 18.56 -5.69
CA THR A 89 -5.06 19.32 -6.13
C THR A 89 -6.34 18.76 -5.52
N PHE A 90 -6.48 17.43 -5.40
CA PHE A 90 -7.64 16.81 -4.76
C PHE A 90 -7.72 17.10 -3.25
N ILE A 91 -6.61 16.96 -2.53
CA ILE A 91 -6.55 17.26 -1.09
C ILE A 91 -6.87 18.74 -0.81
N LYS A 92 -6.52 19.64 -1.74
CA LYS A 92 -6.71 21.10 -1.56
C LYS A 92 -8.12 21.58 -1.92
N ILE A 93 -8.88 20.82 -2.71
CA ILE A 93 -10.23 21.15 -3.17
C ILE A 93 -11.32 20.65 -2.20
N GLN A 94 -10.99 19.65 -1.39
CA GLN A 94 -11.87 19.09 -0.35
C GLN A 94 -11.74 19.87 0.97
#